data_AF-A0A1G8BVL9-F1
#
_entry.id   AF-A0A1G8BVL9-F1
#
_cell.length_a   1.000
_cell.length_b   1.000
_cell.length_c   1.000
_cell.angle_alpha   90.00
_cell.angle_beta   90.00
_cell.angle_gamma   90.00
#
_symmetry.space_group_name_H-M   'P 1'
#
loop_
_entity.id
_entity.type
_entity.pdbx_description
1 polymer ?
#
loop_
_entity_poly.entity_id
_entity_poly.type
_entity_poly.pdbx_seq_one_letter_code
_entity_poly.pdbx_strand_id
1 'polypeptide(L)'
;MMTVQEIFSLRMTGHIEEAYEEARKLYAVDKGRHALSAMFWTATDILKLRIQAGRTDEARKILLALERLLTHVEIPEQLMERQFVSCKKLLEKASSRKQLYEKASKHIQLGIRGEEIAAAYLREKGYVILERDWHSSHRDIDIIAQDNDCTVFVEVKARQNRLFAEPESAVNYQKLKNLRLAINHYIKYRQIDNPWRFDVITVVGDLGCQAPEIQHIQDFQLF
;
A
#
# COMPACT_ATOMS: atom_id res chain seq x y z
N MET A 1 -22.08 5.63 38.45
CA MET A 1 -21.60 6.55 37.42
C MET A 1 -20.43 7.30 38.03
N MET A 2 -19.25 7.21 37.42
CA MET A 2 -18.05 7.84 37.98
C MET A 2 -18.11 9.36 37.88
N THR A 3 -17.45 10.03 38.83
CA THR A 3 -17.18 11.46 38.80
C THR A 3 -16.10 11.79 37.77
N VAL A 4 -16.02 13.07 37.40
CA VAL A 4 -14.97 13.57 36.50
C VAL A 4 -13.56 13.29 37.04
N GLN A 5 -13.36 13.39 38.36
CA GLN A 5 -12.07 13.13 39.00
C GLN A 5 -11.66 11.66 38.88
N GLU A 6 -12.59 10.72 39.11
CA GLU A 6 -12.34 9.29 38.96
C GLU A 6 -12.02 8.92 37.51
N ILE A 7 -12.74 9.49 36.55
CA ILE A 7 -12.48 9.31 35.11
C ILE A 7 -11.07 9.80 34.74
N PHE A 8 -10.65 10.97 35.23
CA PHE A 8 -9.30 11.47 34.99
C PHE A 8 -8.24 10.60 35.69
N SER A 9 -8.54 10.03 36.85
CA SER A 9 -7.63 9.10 37.54
C SER A 9 -7.42 7.81 36.72
N LEU A 10 -8.49 7.22 36.18
CA LEU A 10 -8.39 6.10 35.23
C LEU A 10 -7.56 6.46 34.00
N ARG A 11 -7.83 7.62 33.41
CA ARG A 11 -7.07 8.12 32.27
C ARG A 11 -5.57 8.25 32.58
N MET A 12 -5.22 8.83 33.72
CA MET A 12 -3.83 9.04 34.12
C MET A 12 -3.10 7.74 34.50
N THR A 13 -3.84 6.72 34.93
CA THR A 13 -3.29 5.38 35.25
C THR A 13 -3.25 4.44 34.04
N GLY A 14 -3.63 4.91 32.85
CA GLY A 14 -3.53 4.15 31.60
C GLY A 14 -4.76 3.30 31.26
N HIS A 15 -5.84 3.36 32.06
CA HIS A 15 -7.12 2.69 31.80
C HIS A 15 -7.96 3.49 30.80
N ILE A 16 -7.40 3.77 29.61
CA ILE A 16 -7.95 4.73 28.64
C ILE A 16 -9.32 4.30 28.10
N GLU A 17 -9.54 2.99 27.83
CA GLU A 17 -10.84 2.49 27.33
C GLU A 17 -11.94 2.61 28.38
N GLU A 18 -11.64 2.25 29.61
CA GLU A 18 -12.58 2.37 30.73
C GLU A 18 -12.92 3.83 31.02
N ALA A 19 -11.91 4.70 31.05
CA ALA A 19 -12.09 6.15 31.23
C ALA A 19 -13.00 6.75 30.14
N TYR A 20 -12.84 6.33 28.89
CA TYR A 20 -13.68 6.81 27.79
C TYR A 20 -15.13 6.31 27.88
N GLU A 21 -15.36 5.05 28.21
CA GLU A 21 -16.72 4.53 28.37
C GLU A 21 -17.45 5.20 29.55
N GLU A 22 -16.77 5.41 30.67
CA GLU A 22 -17.34 6.15 31.81
C GLU A 22 -17.59 7.63 31.48
N ALA A 23 -16.68 8.28 30.75
CA ALA A 23 -16.91 9.65 30.26
C ALA A 23 -18.12 9.73 29.31
N ARG A 24 -18.33 8.73 28.46
CA ARG A 24 -19.48 8.66 27.55
C ARG A 24 -20.78 8.51 28.32
N LYS A 25 -20.81 7.65 29.35
CA LYS A 25 -21.96 7.48 30.25
C LYS A 25 -22.27 8.78 31.00
N LEU A 26 -21.25 9.43 31.55
CA LEU A 26 -21.40 10.69 32.25
C LEU A 26 -21.96 11.79 31.33
N TYR A 27 -21.37 11.96 30.14
CA TYR A 27 -21.81 12.98 29.18
C TYR A 27 -23.22 12.77 28.63
N ALA A 28 -23.69 11.51 28.60
CA ALA A 28 -25.07 11.20 28.21
C ALA A 28 -26.10 11.72 29.22
N VAL A 29 -25.72 11.85 30.49
CA VAL A 29 -26.60 12.31 31.59
C VAL A 29 -26.38 13.79 31.90
N ASP A 30 -25.13 14.27 31.85
CA ASP A 30 -24.73 15.63 32.13
C ASP A 30 -23.93 16.23 30.96
N LYS A 31 -24.48 17.27 30.32
CA LYS A 31 -23.82 17.98 29.22
C LYS A 31 -23.03 19.21 29.68
N GLY A 32 -22.79 19.33 30.99
CA GLY A 32 -22.02 20.41 31.60
C GLY A 32 -20.56 20.45 31.14
N ARG A 33 -19.91 21.58 31.40
CA ARG A 33 -18.52 21.88 30.98
C ARG A 33 -17.52 20.81 31.41
N HIS A 34 -17.65 20.26 32.63
CA HIS A 34 -16.70 19.28 33.15
C HIS A 34 -16.89 17.89 32.51
N ALA A 35 -18.13 17.45 32.30
CA ALA A 35 -18.43 16.22 31.58
C ALA A 35 -17.97 16.30 30.10
N LEU A 36 -18.18 17.45 29.46
CA LEU A 36 -17.67 17.75 28.13
C LEU A 36 -16.13 17.63 28.09
N SER A 37 -15.42 18.22 29.05
CA SER A 37 -13.96 18.14 29.13
C SER A 37 -13.48 16.70 29.30
N ALA A 38 -14.09 15.94 30.22
CA ALA A 38 -13.78 14.53 30.41
C ALA A 38 -13.99 13.71 29.13
N MET A 39 -15.13 13.93 28.45
CA MET A 39 -15.45 13.28 27.18
C MET A 39 -14.45 13.64 26.08
N PHE A 40 -14.09 14.92 25.94
CA PHE A 40 -13.13 15.37 24.94
C PHE A 40 -11.76 14.70 25.14
N TRP A 41 -11.20 14.80 26.34
CA TRP A 41 -9.85 14.31 26.60
C TRP A 41 -9.74 12.79 26.44
N THR A 42 -10.69 12.04 27.01
CA THR A 42 -10.71 10.58 26.87
C THR A 42 -10.95 10.14 25.42
N ALA A 43 -11.84 10.80 24.68
CA ALA A 43 -12.06 10.53 23.26
C ALA A 43 -10.81 10.78 22.40
N THR A 44 -10.05 11.84 22.69
CA THR A 44 -8.80 12.10 21.96
C THR A 44 -7.73 11.04 22.22
N ASP A 45 -7.67 10.47 23.43
CA ASP A 45 -6.74 9.40 23.75
C ASP A 45 -7.14 8.09 23.08
N ILE A 46 -8.43 7.73 23.11
CA ILE A 46 -8.92 6.55 22.36
C ILE A 46 -8.69 6.71 20.87
N LEU A 47 -8.92 7.89 20.29
CA LEU A 47 -8.64 8.16 18.88
C LEU A 47 -7.17 7.87 18.56
N LYS A 48 -6.23 8.37 19.38
CA LYS A 48 -4.79 8.11 19.19
C LYS A 48 -4.46 6.61 19.30
N LEU A 49 -5.03 5.91 20.28
CA LEU A 49 -4.86 4.46 20.43
C LEU A 49 -5.37 3.69 19.20
N ARG A 50 -6.52 4.08 18.64
CA ARG A 50 -7.07 3.46 17.43
C ARG A 50 -6.19 3.71 16.20
N ILE A 51 -5.63 4.92 16.07
CA ILE A 51 -4.64 5.22 15.02
C ILE A 51 -3.40 4.33 15.15
N GLN A 52 -2.84 4.22 16.36
CA GLN A 52 -1.66 3.38 16.61
C GLN A 52 -1.92 1.90 16.31
N ALA A 53 -3.12 1.41 16.60
CA ALA A 53 -3.55 0.05 16.27
C ALA A 53 -3.95 -0.15 14.79
N GLY A 54 -3.80 0.85 13.92
CA GLY A 54 -4.19 0.77 12.50
C GLY A 54 -5.70 0.76 12.24
N ARG A 55 -6.53 0.96 13.27
CA ARG A 55 -8.00 0.97 13.21
C ARG A 55 -8.53 2.34 12.78
N THR A 56 -8.16 2.77 11.56
CA THR A 56 -8.44 4.11 11.02
C THR A 56 -9.93 4.43 10.91
N ASP A 57 -10.78 3.43 10.67
CA ASP A 57 -12.23 3.61 10.53
C ASP A 57 -12.90 3.88 11.88
N GLU A 58 -12.47 3.17 12.94
CA GLU A 58 -12.90 3.46 14.31
C GLU A 58 -12.42 4.85 14.75
N ALA A 59 -11.15 5.18 14.49
CA ALA A 59 -10.59 6.50 14.79
C ALA A 59 -11.36 7.64 14.08
N ARG A 60 -11.78 7.42 12.82
CA ARG A 60 -12.58 8.39 12.06
C ARG A 60 -13.96 8.61 12.69
N LYS A 61 -14.63 7.55 13.15
CA LYS A 61 -15.92 7.68 13.85
C LYS A 61 -15.79 8.53 15.11
N ILE A 62 -14.71 8.34 15.87
CA ILE A 62 -14.43 9.13 17.08
C ILE A 62 -14.12 10.60 16.72
N LEU A 63 -13.33 10.85 15.66
CA LEU A 63 -13.03 12.20 15.22
C LEU A 63 -14.30 12.97 14.81
N LEU A 64 -15.22 12.32 14.09
CA LEU A 64 -16.51 12.92 13.71
C LEU A 64 -17.40 13.19 14.94
N ALA A 65 -17.35 12.33 15.96
CA ALA A 65 -18.05 12.57 17.22
C ALA A 65 -17.45 13.78 17.98
N LEU A 66 -16.12 13.90 18.00
CA LEU A 66 -15.41 15.05 18.57
C LEU A 66 -15.74 16.36 17.82
N GLU A 67 -15.82 16.32 16.50
CA GLU A 67 -16.19 17.48 15.67
C GLU A 67 -17.59 17.99 16.04
N ARG A 68 -18.57 17.09 16.13
CA ARG A 68 -19.94 17.42 16.59
C ARG A 68 -19.95 17.96 18.01
N LEU A 69 -19.16 17.38 18.91
CA LEU A 69 -19.06 17.83 20.29
C LEU A 69 -18.55 19.27 20.36
N LEU A 70 -17.54 19.63 19.57
CA LEU A 70 -16.97 20.98 19.53
C LEU A 70 -17.89 22.02 18.88
N THR A 71 -18.77 21.63 17.95
CA THR A 71 -19.73 22.56 17.33
C THR A 71 -20.80 23.09 18.28
N HIS A 72 -21.01 22.45 19.44
CA HIS A 72 -22.05 22.80 20.41
C HIS A 72 -21.52 23.52 21.65
N VAL A 73 -20.26 23.93 21.65
CA VAL A 73 -19.60 24.57 22.80
C VAL A 73 -19.35 26.03 22.45
N GLU A 74 -19.92 26.94 23.25
CA GLU A 74 -19.85 28.39 22.99
C GLU A 74 -18.41 28.91 22.88
N ILE A 75 -17.44 28.29 23.58
CA ILE A 75 -16.00 28.53 23.37
C ILE A 75 -15.21 27.26 23.74
N PRO A 76 -14.69 26.49 22.78
CA PRO A 76 -13.69 25.46 23.06
C PRO A 76 -12.43 26.13 23.63
N GLU A 77 -11.86 25.57 24.70
CA GLU A 77 -10.57 26.02 25.20
C GLU A 77 -9.52 25.90 24.07
N GLN A 78 -8.66 26.90 23.86
CA GLN A 78 -7.67 26.90 22.77
C GLN A 78 -6.83 25.61 22.71
N LEU A 79 -6.60 25.00 23.88
CA LEU A 79 -5.89 23.74 23.99
C LEU A 79 -6.67 22.57 23.36
N MET A 80 -8.00 22.53 23.49
CA MET A 80 -8.85 21.52 22.86
C MET A 80 -8.84 21.66 21.34
N GLU A 81 -8.91 22.88 20.81
CA GLU A 81 -8.84 23.10 19.35
C GLU A 81 -7.50 22.62 18.79
N ARG A 82 -6.39 22.98 19.44
CA ARG A 82 -5.05 22.50 19.06
C ARG A 82 -4.97 20.98 19.11
N GLN A 83 -5.53 20.38 20.15
CA GLN A 83 -5.54 18.92 20.32
C GLN A 83 -6.38 18.24 19.23
N PHE A 84 -7.53 18.80 18.88
CA PHE A 84 -8.40 18.30 17.82
C PHE A 84 -7.72 18.38 16.44
N VAL A 85 -7.14 19.54 16.10
CA VAL A 85 -6.37 19.72 14.85
C VAL A 85 -5.20 18.75 14.78
N SER A 86 -4.51 18.51 15.90
CA SER A 86 -3.43 17.52 15.98
C SER A 86 -3.93 16.10 15.67
N CYS A 87 -5.06 15.69 16.29
CA CYS A 87 -5.68 14.38 16.04
C CYS A 87 -6.12 14.22 14.58
N LYS A 88 -6.70 15.27 13.98
CA LYS A 88 -7.07 15.28 12.56
C LYS A 88 -5.86 15.03 11.65
N LYS A 89 -4.77 15.78 11.84
CA LYS A 89 -3.52 15.60 11.08
C LYS A 89 -2.91 14.20 11.26
N LEU A 90 -2.97 13.65 12.47
CA LEU A 90 -2.48 12.29 12.74
C LEU A 90 -3.31 11.24 11.97
N LEU A 91 -4.64 11.37 11.96
CA LEU A 91 -5.53 10.45 11.26
C LEU A 91 -5.35 10.55 9.74
N GLU A 92 -5.21 11.77 9.21
CA GLU A 92 -4.93 11.99 7.78
C GLU A 92 -3.63 11.28 7.37
N LYS A 93 -2.54 11.48 8.13
CA LYS A 93 -1.26 10.78 7.88
C LYS A 93 -1.39 9.27 7.94
N ALA A 94 -2.10 8.73 8.92
CA ALA A 94 -2.29 7.28 9.07
C ALA A 94 -3.15 6.69 7.95
N SER A 95 -4.21 7.40 7.54
CA SER A 95 -5.08 6.99 6.43
C SER A 95 -4.32 6.97 5.10
N SER A 96 -3.52 8.00 4.82
CA SER A 96 -2.68 8.04 3.62
C SER A 96 -1.64 6.92 3.61
N ARG A 97 -1.02 6.58 4.75
CA ARG A 97 -0.10 5.44 4.85
C ARG A 97 -0.81 4.12 4.54
N LYS A 98 -1.98 3.86 5.14
CA LYS A 98 -2.79 2.66 4.86
C LYS A 98 -3.10 2.54 3.36
N GLN A 99 -3.54 3.63 2.74
CA GLN A 99 -3.82 3.67 1.30
C GLN A 99 -2.56 3.42 0.44
N LEU A 100 -1.40 3.96 0.83
CA LEU A 100 -0.13 3.69 0.15
C LEU A 100 0.27 2.21 0.25
N TYR A 101 0.13 1.59 1.42
CA TYR A 101 0.39 0.16 1.61
C TYR A 101 -0.57 -0.71 0.78
N GLU A 102 -1.87 -0.42 0.79
CA GLU A 102 -2.86 -1.13 -0.02
C GLU A 102 -2.56 -0.99 -1.52
N LYS A 103 -2.21 0.22 -1.98
CA LYS A 103 -1.82 0.48 -3.37
C LYS A 103 -0.55 -0.30 -3.73
N ALA A 104 0.47 -0.26 -2.88
CA ALA A 104 1.72 -1.00 -3.10
C ALA A 104 1.47 -2.52 -3.16
N SER A 105 0.67 -3.06 -2.24
CA SER A 105 0.28 -4.47 -2.22
C SER A 105 -0.47 -4.88 -3.49
N LYS A 106 -1.40 -4.03 -3.97
CA LYS A 106 -2.10 -4.27 -5.23
C LYS A 106 -1.15 -4.27 -6.43
N HIS A 107 -0.17 -3.36 -6.47
CA HIS A 107 0.84 -3.34 -7.52
C HIS A 107 1.73 -4.59 -7.51
N ILE A 108 2.13 -5.07 -6.32
CA ILE A 108 2.90 -6.31 -6.18
C ILE A 108 2.10 -7.52 -6.70
N GLN A 109 0.84 -7.66 -6.25
CA GLN A 109 -0.03 -8.74 -6.69
C GLN A 109 -0.29 -8.71 -8.19
N LEU A 110 -0.48 -7.51 -8.77
CA LEU A 110 -0.63 -7.32 -10.21
C LEU A 110 0.63 -7.77 -10.97
N GLY A 111 1.83 -7.45 -10.45
CA GLY A 111 3.10 -7.88 -11.03
C GLY A 111 3.23 -9.40 -11.07
N ILE A 112 3.05 -10.06 -9.92
CA ILE A 112 3.09 -11.53 -9.80
C ILE A 112 2.12 -12.17 -10.79
N ARG A 113 0.89 -11.67 -10.85
CA ARG A 113 -0.14 -12.22 -11.74
C ARG A 113 0.20 -12.02 -13.21
N GLY A 114 0.75 -10.87 -13.58
CA GLY A 114 1.21 -10.62 -14.94
C GLY A 114 2.34 -11.56 -15.35
N GLU A 115 3.29 -11.82 -14.46
CA GLU A 115 4.39 -12.76 -14.72
C GLU A 115 3.88 -14.20 -14.91
N GLU A 116 2.92 -14.65 -14.09
CA GLU A 116 2.27 -15.95 -14.28
C GLU A 116 1.63 -16.09 -15.66
N ILE A 117 0.89 -15.06 -16.09
CA ILE A 117 0.20 -15.03 -17.38
C ILE A 117 1.22 -15.00 -18.53
N ALA A 118 2.27 -14.18 -18.42
CA ALA A 118 3.34 -14.12 -19.42
C ALA A 118 4.06 -15.47 -19.56
N ALA A 119 4.36 -16.14 -18.45
CA ALA A 119 4.97 -17.46 -18.46
C ALA A 119 4.05 -18.52 -19.09
N ALA A 120 2.74 -18.45 -18.84
CA ALA A 120 1.76 -19.34 -19.48
C ALA A 120 1.69 -19.10 -21.00
N TYR A 121 1.62 -17.84 -21.42
CA TYR A 121 1.62 -17.44 -22.83
C TYR A 121 2.88 -17.92 -23.56
N LEU A 122 4.07 -17.74 -22.96
CA LEU A 122 5.33 -18.21 -23.54
C LEU A 122 5.33 -19.74 -23.73
N ARG A 123 4.85 -20.51 -22.73
CA ARG A 123 4.73 -21.96 -22.86
C ARG A 123 3.78 -22.37 -23.99
N GLU A 124 2.64 -21.69 -24.13
CA GLU A 124 1.69 -21.92 -25.23
C GLU A 124 2.32 -21.64 -26.60
N LYS A 125 3.24 -20.67 -26.67
CA LYS A 125 4.04 -20.36 -27.87
C LYS A 125 5.22 -21.31 -28.11
N GLY A 126 5.42 -22.32 -27.26
CA GLY A 126 6.47 -23.33 -27.43
C GLY A 126 7.79 -23.02 -26.72
N TYR A 127 7.84 -21.95 -25.92
CA TYR A 127 9.03 -21.62 -25.13
C TYR A 127 9.15 -22.54 -23.92
N VAL A 128 10.39 -22.89 -23.55
CA VAL A 128 10.68 -23.60 -22.30
C VAL A 128 11.07 -22.57 -21.24
N ILE A 129 10.29 -22.47 -20.15
CA ILE A 129 10.64 -21.58 -19.04
C ILE A 129 11.80 -22.20 -18.25
N LEU A 130 12.94 -21.52 -18.23
CA LEU A 130 14.14 -21.93 -17.48
C LEU A 130 14.05 -21.46 -16.04
N GLU A 131 13.80 -20.16 -15.84
CA GLU A 131 13.72 -19.51 -14.53
C GLU A 131 12.67 -18.40 -14.52
N ARG A 132 12.19 -18.06 -13.32
CA ARG A 132 11.25 -16.98 -13.06
C ARG A 132 11.69 -16.25 -11.80
N ASP A 133 11.43 -14.95 -11.75
CA ASP A 133 11.77 -14.10 -10.61
C ASP A 133 13.26 -14.28 -10.20
N TRP A 134 14.17 -14.26 -11.18
CA TRP A 134 15.58 -14.51 -10.93
C TRP A 134 16.26 -13.25 -10.39
N HIS A 135 16.95 -13.39 -9.26
CA HIS A 135 17.56 -12.26 -8.56
C HIS A 135 19.06 -12.43 -8.37
N SER A 136 19.80 -11.33 -8.52
CA SER A 136 21.19 -11.21 -8.13
C SER A 136 21.44 -9.85 -7.47
N SER A 137 21.47 -9.83 -6.13
CA SER A 137 21.55 -8.60 -5.34
C SER A 137 20.34 -7.70 -5.62
N HIS A 138 20.53 -6.42 -5.95
CA HIS A 138 19.44 -5.47 -6.22
C HIS A 138 18.92 -5.51 -7.68
N ARG A 139 19.05 -6.66 -8.35
CA ARG A 139 18.75 -6.81 -9.78
C ARG A 139 17.93 -8.07 -10.01
N ASP A 140 16.90 -7.93 -10.83
CA ASP A 140 15.87 -8.90 -11.10
C ASP A 140 15.70 -9.13 -12.61
N ILE A 141 15.35 -10.37 -12.99
CA ILE A 141 14.86 -10.74 -14.32
C ILE A 141 13.56 -11.51 -14.12
N ASP A 142 12.47 -11.01 -14.69
CA ASP A 142 11.14 -11.57 -14.44
C ASP A 142 11.00 -13.01 -14.96
N ILE A 143 11.40 -13.25 -16.21
CA ILE A 143 11.36 -14.59 -16.82
C ILE A 143 12.61 -14.82 -17.67
N ILE A 144 13.16 -16.04 -17.58
CA ILE A 144 14.20 -16.54 -18.46
C ILE A 144 13.65 -17.79 -19.14
N ALA A 145 13.64 -17.79 -20.46
CA ALA A 145 13.09 -18.87 -21.27
C ALA A 145 14.07 -19.31 -22.36
N GLN A 146 13.80 -20.45 -22.97
CA GLN A 146 14.50 -20.97 -24.13
C GLN A 146 13.54 -21.04 -25.31
N ASP A 147 13.95 -20.48 -26.43
CA ASP A 147 13.26 -20.52 -27.73
C ASP A 147 14.21 -21.11 -28.77
N ASN A 148 14.02 -22.38 -29.09
CA ASN A 148 14.97 -23.16 -29.89
C ASN A 148 16.38 -23.08 -29.27
N ASP A 149 17.38 -22.58 -30.01
CA ASP A 149 18.74 -22.39 -29.53
C ASP A 149 18.98 -21.02 -28.90
N CYS A 150 17.96 -20.18 -28.75
CA CYS A 150 18.08 -18.83 -28.19
C CYS A 150 17.61 -18.75 -26.73
N THR A 151 18.45 -18.23 -25.83
CA THR A 151 18.01 -17.87 -24.48
C THR A 151 17.31 -16.50 -24.51
N VAL A 152 16.10 -16.44 -23.98
CA VAL A 152 15.24 -15.26 -24.01
C VAL A 152 15.06 -14.72 -22.60
N PHE A 153 15.52 -13.50 -22.38
CA PHE A 153 15.30 -12.75 -21.15
C PHE A 153 14.08 -11.86 -21.33
N VAL A 154 13.09 -11.97 -20.45
CA VAL A 154 11.81 -11.27 -20.61
C VAL A 154 11.53 -10.38 -19.40
N GLU A 155 11.24 -9.12 -19.68
CA GLU A 155 10.62 -8.19 -18.71
C GLU A 155 9.10 -8.19 -18.90
N VAL A 156 8.36 -8.32 -17.81
CA VAL A 156 6.90 -8.37 -17.79
C VAL A 156 6.31 -7.09 -17.23
N LYS A 157 5.39 -6.49 -17.98
CA LYS A 157 4.67 -5.27 -17.58
C LYS A 157 3.18 -5.55 -17.44
N ALA A 158 2.73 -5.68 -16.21
CA ALA A 158 1.32 -5.87 -15.88
C ALA A 158 0.59 -4.53 -15.65
N ARG A 159 -0.60 -4.34 -16.26
CA ARG A 159 -1.42 -3.12 -16.16
C ARG A 159 -2.91 -3.47 -16.13
N GLN A 160 -3.72 -2.68 -15.42
CA GLN A 160 -5.18 -2.88 -15.38
C GLN A 160 -5.96 -2.14 -16.48
N ASN A 161 -5.51 -0.96 -16.91
CA ASN A 161 -6.21 -0.12 -17.89
C ASN A 161 -5.31 0.26 -19.08
N ARG A 162 -5.89 0.28 -20.29
CA ARG A 162 -5.24 0.77 -21.53
C ARG A 162 -4.98 2.28 -21.54
N LEU A 163 -5.75 3.07 -20.79
CA LEU A 163 -5.82 4.54 -20.90
C LEU A 163 -4.62 5.33 -20.34
N PHE A 164 -3.55 4.67 -19.89
CA PHE A 164 -2.29 5.34 -19.59
C PHE A 164 -1.32 5.16 -20.77
N ALA A 165 -1.48 5.99 -21.81
CA ALA A 165 -0.43 6.26 -22.81
C ALA A 165 0.59 7.25 -22.20
N GLU A 166 1.91 7.15 -22.39
CA GLU A 166 2.75 6.56 -23.45
C GLU A 166 3.92 5.72 -22.87
N PRO A 167 4.39 4.66 -23.56
CA PRO A 167 5.54 3.82 -23.17
C PRO A 167 6.91 4.52 -23.27
N GLU A 168 6.94 5.79 -23.69
CA GLU A 168 8.18 6.54 -23.93
C GLU A 168 8.66 7.32 -22.69
N SER A 169 7.83 7.45 -21.66
CA SER A 169 8.18 8.13 -20.41
C SER A 169 8.67 7.14 -19.36
N ALA A 170 9.94 6.75 -19.49
CA ALA A 170 10.71 5.97 -18.54
C ALA A 170 10.28 4.49 -18.40
N VAL A 171 10.63 3.67 -19.40
CA VAL A 171 11.43 2.49 -19.02
C VAL A 171 12.71 3.06 -18.43
N ASN A 172 12.67 3.27 -17.11
CA ASN A 172 13.66 3.98 -16.33
C ASN A 172 15.05 3.54 -16.81
N TYR A 173 15.86 4.45 -17.34
CA TYR A 173 17.21 4.15 -17.82
C TYR A 173 17.98 3.30 -16.80
N GLN A 174 17.71 3.53 -15.51
CA GLN A 174 18.20 2.73 -14.40
C GLN A 174 17.72 1.27 -14.42
N LYS A 175 16.45 0.99 -14.73
CA LYS A 175 15.92 -0.37 -14.85
C LYS A 175 16.52 -1.11 -16.05
N LEU A 176 16.62 -0.47 -17.21
CA LEU A 176 17.33 -1.07 -18.37
C LEU A 176 18.80 -1.35 -18.07
N LYS A 177 19.50 -0.43 -17.39
CA LYS A 177 20.88 -0.62 -16.92
C LYS A 177 20.97 -1.81 -15.95
N ASN A 178 20.04 -1.93 -15.01
CA ASN A 178 20.00 -3.02 -14.04
C ASN A 178 19.73 -4.36 -14.73
N LEU A 179 18.77 -4.42 -15.65
CA LEU A 179 18.47 -5.60 -16.47
C LEU A 179 19.68 -6.04 -17.27
N ARG A 180 20.38 -5.11 -17.93
CA ARG A 180 21.63 -5.44 -18.67
C ARG A 180 22.68 -6.08 -17.76
N LEU A 181 22.85 -5.55 -16.55
CA LEU A 181 23.79 -6.12 -15.57
C LEU A 181 23.31 -7.49 -15.06
N ALA A 182 22.00 -7.67 -14.88
CA ALA A 182 21.40 -8.93 -14.48
C ALA A 182 21.61 -10.01 -15.55
N ILE A 183 21.29 -9.71 -16.81
CA ILE A 183 21.46 -10.57 -17.98
C ILE A 183 22.93 -10.97 -18.14
N ASN A 184 23.85 -10.00 -18.14
CA ASN A 184 25.28 -10.27 -18.22
C ASN A 184 25.78 -11.16 -17.08
N HIS A 185 25.23 -10.99 -15.87
CA HIS A 185 25.56 -11.85 -14.74
C HIS A 185 25.02 -13.26 -14.93
N TYR A 186 23.78 -13.40 -15.38
CA TYR A 186 23.15 -14.69 -15.64
C TYR A 186 23.90 -15.48 -16.71
N ILE A 187 24.22 -14.84 -17.85
CA ILE A 187 25.00 -15.45 -18.95
C ILE A 187 26.32 -16.02 -18.43
N LYS A 188 27.07 -15.24 -17.65
CA LYS A 188 28.34 -15.70 -17.05
C LYS A 188 28.14 -16.80 -16.03
N TYR A 189 27.12 -16.68 -15.19
CA TYR A 189 26.83 -17.62 -14.11
C TYR A 189 26.40 -19.00 -14.64
N ARG A 190 25.60 -19.02 -15.73
CA ARG A 190 25.12 -20.23 -16.39
C ARG A 190 26.00 -20.70 -17.55
N GLN A 191 27.06 -19.97 -17.88
CA GLN A 191 27.96 -20.25 -19.01
C GLN A 191 27.18 -20.42 -20.32
N ILE A 192 26.32 -19.44 -20.62
CA ILE A 192 25.49 -19.46 -21.82
C ILE A 192 26.35 -19.04 -23.01
N ASP A 193 26.60 -20.01 -23.90
CA ASP A 193 27.35 -19.81 -25.15
C ASP A 193 26.43 -19.62 -26.37
N ASN A 194 25.12 -19.85 -26.19
CA ASN A 194 24.11 -19.72 -27.21
C ASN A 194 23.69 -18.26 -27.47
N PRO A 195 23.09 -17.95 -28.64
CA PRO A 195 22.46 -16.65 -28.87
C PRO A 195 21.46 -16.32 -27.77
N TRP A 196 21.33 -15.04 -27.47
CA TRP A 196 20.30 -14.57 -26.55
C TRP A 196 19.65 -13.30 -27.07
N ARG A 197 18.42 -13.07 -26.63
CA ARG A 197 17.68 -11.83 -26.90
C ARG A 197 16.93 -11.36 -25.67
N PHE A 198 16.47 -10.13 -25.74
CA PHE A 198 15.67 -9.51 -24.70
C PHE A 198 14.29 -9.17 -25.26
N ASP A 199 13.25 -9.62 -24.56
CA ASP A 199 11.86 -9.43 -24.95
C ASP A 199 11.12 -8.65 -23.87
N VAL A 200 10.01 -8.02 -24.27
CA VAL A 200 9.08 -7.36 -23.34
C VAL A 200 7.70 -7.93 -23.56
N ILE A 201 7.06 -8.39 -22.49
CA ILE A 201 5.66 -8.81 -22.51
C ILE A 201 4.83 -7.83 -21.68
N THR A 202 3.82 -7.23 -22.31
CA THR A 202 2.82 -6.42 -21.63
C THR A 202 1.55 -7.22 -21.48
N VAL A 203 1.02 -7.28 -20.25
CA VAL A 203 -0.25 -7.93 -19.92
C VAL A 203 -1.21 -6.87 -19.42
N VAL A 204 -2.28 -6.61 -20.17
CA VAL A 204 -3.25 -5.55 -19.91
C VAL A 204 -4.64 -6.13 -19.67
N GLY A 205 -5.25 -5.77 -18.54
CA GLY A 205 -6.65 -6.06 -18.25
C GLY A 205 -6.91 -6.40 -16.79
N ASP A 206 -8.14 -6.80 -16.49
CA ASP A 206 -8.49 -7.36 -15.19
C ASP A 206 -8.02 -8.82 -15.09
N LEU A 207 -6.79 -9.00 -14.61
CA LEU A 207 -6.09 -10.29 -14.56
C LEU A 207 -6.75 -11.33 -13.62
N GLY A 208 -7.84 -10.96 -12.93
CA GLY A 208 -8.64 -11.84 -12.08
C GLY A 208 -9.96 -12.31 -12.70
N CYS A 209 -10.47 -11.64 -13.74
CA CYS A 209 -11.85 -11.85 -14.19
C CYS A 209 -12.01 -12.12 -15.70
N GLN A 210 -11.08 -11.64 -16.54
CA GLN A 210 -11.20 -11.73 -18.00
C GLN A 210 -9.89 -12.17 -18.64
N ALA A 211 -9.98 -12.66 -19.89
CA ALA A 211 -8.81 -12.95 -20.69
C ALA A 211 -8.05 -11.63 -20.95
N PRO A 212 -6.81 -11.49 -20.44
CA PRO A 212 -6.05 -10.27 -20.62
C PRO A 212 -5.56 -10.14 -22.05
N GLU A 213 -5.34 -8.90 -22.48
CA GLU A 213 -4.60 -8.62 -23.70
C GLU A 213 -3.11 -8.79 -23.43
N ILE A 214 -2.45 -9.57 -24.29
CA ILE A 214 -1.01 -9.83 -24.21
C ILE A 214 -0.36 -9.26 -25.47
N GLN A 215 0.64 -8.40 -25.27
CA GLN A 215 1.52 -7.92 -26.31
C GLN A 215 2.94 -8.42 -26.04
N HIS A 216 3.53 -9.14 -27.00
CA HIS A 216 4.90 -9.65 -26.91
C HIS A 216 5.76 -8.94 -27.96
N ILE A 217 6.68 -8.11 -27.47
CA ILE A 217 7.69 -7.44 -28.30
C ILE A 217 8.97 -8.25 -28.18
N GLN A 218 9.35 -8.90 -29.29
CA GLN A 218 10.59 -9.65 -29.38
C GLN A 218 11.75 -8.75 -29.78
N ASP A 219 12.97 -9.14 -29.40
CA ASP A 219 14.21 -8.47 -29.83
C ASP A 219 14.22 -6.97 -29.48
N PHE A 220 13.71 -6.65 -28.29
CA PHE A 220 13.67 -5.30 -27.77
C PHE A 220 15.10 -4.78 -27.54
N GLN A 221 15.43 -3.68 -28.22
CA GLN A 221 16.78 -3.10 -28.14
C GLN A 221 17.08 -2.59 -26.73
N LEU A 222 18.12 -3.18 -26.12
CA LEU A 222 18.73 -2.73 -24.88
C LEU A 222 19.71 -1.57 -25.13
N PHE A 223 19.26 -0.51 -25.82
CA PHE A 223 20.03 0.63 -26.39
C PHE A 223 20.77 0.33 -27.70
#